data_AF-A0A257Q6R9-F1
#
_entry.id   AF-A0A257Q6R9-F1
#
_cell.length_a   1.000
_cell.length_b   1.000
_cell.length_c   1.000
_cell.angle_alpha   90.00
_cell.angle_beta   90.00
_cell.angle_gamma   90.00
#
_symmetry.space_group_name_H-M   'P 1'
#
loop_
_entity.id
_entity.type
_entity.pdbx_description
1 polymer ?
#
loop_
_entity_poly.entity_id
_entity_poly.type
_entity_poly.pdbx_seq_one_letter_code
_entity_poly.pdbx_strand_id
1 'polypeptide(L)'
;MRAFVDKIHANRFILILIAVIIYEDVCFMLTLYQFESCPFCWKVKALLHFSKIPYTAIEVNPMNSKELEPLGLKKVPVLVDGEQIVTESSVVMDYINEHYAHLAANDSVAEWRTWVDASLVHFLPPIIHKNFSTSWQTFGQVLKPAGYGPMKRTLIRFAGALAMSRVSIKKARERG
;
A
#
# COMPACT_ATOMS: atom_id res chain seq x y z
N MET A 1 23.90 29.66 26.08
CA MET A 1 22.57 29.14 25.67
C MET A 1 21.48 30.21 25.69
N ARG A 2 21.28 31.01 26.76
CA ARG A 2 20.29 32.12 26.77
C ARG A 2 20.54 33.22 25.73
N ALA A 3 21.77 33.71 25.61
CA ALA A 3 22.12 34.73 24.61
C ALA A 3 21.99 34.28 23.13
N PHE A 4 21.87 32.98 22.87
CA PHE A 4 21.62 32.44 21.53
C PHE A 4 20.11 32.38 21.24
N VAL A 5 19.31 32.02 22.24
CA VAL A 5 17.83 32.02 22.19
C VAL A 5 17.28 33.43 21.99
N ASP A 6 17.87 34.44 22.64
CA ASP A 6 17.43 35.83 22.54
C ASP A 6 17.67 36.45 21.15
N LYS A 7 18.65 35.94 20.40
CA LYS A 7 18.98 36.40 19.05
C LYS A 7 18.11 35.78 17.96
N ILE A 8 17.46 34.64 18.26
CA ILE A 8 16.51 33.95 17.37
C ILE A 8 15.15 34.67 17.36
N HIS A 9 14.73 35.24 18.49
CA HIS A 9 13.48 36.00 18.59
C HIS A 9 13.49 37.33 17.82
N ALA A 10 14.67 37.87 17.49
CA ALA A 10 14.80 39.18 16.83
C ALA A 10 14.63 39.15 15.30
N ASN A 11 14.58 37.96 14.67
CA ASN A 11 14.54 37.86 13.22
C ASN A 11 13.42 36.95 12.74
N ARG A 12 12.26 37.55 12.46
CA ARG A 12 11.06 36.86 11.95
C ARG A 12 11.34 36.02 10.70
N PHE A 13 12.34 36.39 9.90
CA PHE A 13 12.81 35.61 8.75
C PHE A 13 13.49 34.30 9.15
N ILE A 14 14.30 34.31 10.22
CA ILE A 14 14.95 33.12 10.76
C ILE A 14 13.91 32.24 11.45
N LEU A 15 12.92 32.80 12.14
CA LEU A 15 11.79 32.03 12.68
C LEU A 15 10.92 31.40 11.59
N ILE A 16 10.70 32.07 10.46
CA ILE A 16 9.98 31.50 9.31
C ILE A 16 10.84 30.42 8.62
N LEU A 17 12.14 30.64 8.43
CA LEU A 17 13.03 29.61 7.89
C LEU A 17 13.15 28.41 8.84
N ILE A 18 13.28 28.63 10.15
CA ILE A 18 13.28 27.54 11.14
C ILE A 18 11.90 26.90 11.19
N ALA A 19 10.79 27.64 11.08
CA ALA A 19 9.46 27.05 11.03
C ALA A 19 9.26 26.25 9.74
N VAL A 20 9.78 26.69 8.59
CA VAL A 20 9.73 25.99 7.30
C VAL A 20 10.68 24.80 7.28
N ILE A 21 11.88 24.92 7.85
CA ILE A 21 12.86 23.84 8.01
C ILE A 21 12.34 22.82 9.02
N ILE A 22 11.76 23.24 10.16
CA ILE A 22 11.10 22.34 11.11
C ILE A 22 9.79 21.78 10.52
N TYR A 23 9.06 22.50 9.66
CA TYR A 23 7.93 21.91 8.93
C TYR A 23 8.38 20.87 7.90
N GLU A 24 9.51 21.10 7.23
CA GLU A 24 10.08 20.13 6.29
C GLU A 24 10.75 18.95 7.03
N ASP A 25 11.38 19.18 8.18
CA ASP A 25 12.05 18.15 8.99
C ASP A 25 11.07 17.35 9.88
N VAL A 26 9.86 17.88 10.16
CA VAL A 26 8.73 17.13 10.72
C VAL A 26 7.78 16.69 9.60
N CYS A 27 8.30 16.36 8.42
CA CYS A 27 7.62 15.42 7.55
C CYS A 27 7.81 14.04 8.18
N PHE A 28 6.88 13.63 9.05
CA PHE A 28 6.73 12.23 9.41
C PHE A 28 6.66 11.44 8.09
N MET A 29 7.68 10.62 7.86
CA MET A 29 7.92 10.03 6.55
C MET A 29 6.93 8.88 6.37
N LEU A 30 5.77 9.21 5.82
CA LEU A 30 4.68 8.27 5.63
C LEU A 30 5.20 7.06 4.84
N THR A 31 5.15 5.88 5.45
CA THR A 31 5.71 4.67 4.88
C THR A 31 4.61 3.64 4.67
N LEU A 32 4.42 3.20 3.44
CA LEU A 32 3.43 2.19 3.07
C LEU A 32 4.13 0.87 2.74
N TYR A 33 3.94 -0.12 3.60
CA TYR A 33 4.30 -1.51 3.31
C TYR A 33 3.21 -2.14 2.45
N GLN A 34 3.58 -2.60 1.26
CA GLN A 34 2.64 -3.05 0.25
C GLN A 34 3.12 -4.27 -0.54
N PHE A 35 2.20 -4.83 -1.32
CA PHE A 35 2.53 -5.66 -2.47
C PHE A 35 2.07 -4.94 -3.74
N GLU A 36 2.94 -4.83 -4.74
CA GLU A 36 2.66 -4.09 -5.98
C GLU A 36 1.49 -4.67 -6.78
N SER A 37 1.10 -5.91 -6.52
CA SER A 37 -0.01 -6.59 -7.20
C SER A 37 -1.26 -6.77 -6.35
N CYS A 38 -1.27 -6.26 -5.12
CA CYS A 38 -2.39 -6.45 -4.20
C CYS A 38 -3.47 -5.38 -4.40
N PRO A 39 -4.75 -5.76 -4.64
CA PRO A 39 -5.83 -4.80 -4.83
C PRO A 39 -6.09 -3.93 -3.59
N PHE A 40 -5.89 -4.48 -2.38
CA PHE A 40 -6.04 -3.71 -1.13
C PHE A 40 -4.94 -2.66 -0.95
N CYS A 41 -3.74 -2.92 -1.49
CA CYS A 41 -2.67 -1.91 -1.52
C CYS A 41 -2.96 -0.85 -2.58
N TRP A 42 -3.51 -1.26 -3.73
CA TRP A 42 -3.87 -0.33 -4.80
C TRP A 42 -4.92 0.69 -4.39
N LYS A 43 -5.92 0.33 -3.57
CA LYS A 43 -6.88 1.33 -3.09
C LYS A 43 -6.22 2.41 -2.23
N VAL A 44 -5.29 2.03 -1.35
CA VAL A 44 -4.51 2.98 -0.53
C VAL A 44 -3.62 3.85 -1.40
N LYS A 45 -2.87 3.23 -2.33
CA LYS A 45 -2.03 3.96 -3.30
C LYS A 45 -2.82 4.94 -4.15
N ALA A 46 -4.02 4.55 -4.59
CA ALA A 46 -4.89 5.40 -5.38
C ALA A 46 -5.27 6.67 -4.60
N LEU A 47 -5.63 6.55 -3.32
CA LEU A 47 -5.93 7.71 -2.47
C LEU A 47 -4.71 8.62 -2.28
N LEU A 48 -3.55 8.04 -1.94
CA LEU A 48 -2.29 8.78 -1.77
C LEU A 48 -1.89 9.52 -3.05
N HIS A 49 -1.98 8.86 -4.21
CA HIS A 49 -1.64 9.43 -5.50
C HIS A 49 -2.62 10.52 -5.92
N PHE A 50 -3.92 10.25 -5.76
CA PHE A 50 -4.98 11.21 -6.07
C PHE A 50 -4.82 12.50 -5.25
N SER A 51 -4.52 12.35 -3.96
CA SER A 51 -4.34 13.46 -3.02
C SER A 51 -2.93 14.06 -3.05
N LYS A 52 -2.05 13.53 -3.90
CA LYS A 52 -0.63 13.94 -4.05
C LYS A 52 0.15 13.94 -2.74
N ILE A 53 -0.17 13.01 -1.84
CA ILE A 53 0.52 12.86 -0.56
C ILE A 53 1.83 12.11 -0.81
N PRO A 54 2.99 12.68 -0.44
CA PRO A 54 4.27 12.00 -0.57
C PRO A 54 4.35 10.85 0.44
N TYR A 55 4.83 9.69 0.00
CA TYR A 55 5.04 8.52 0.84
C TYR A 55 6.17 7.65 0.31
N THR A 56 6.78 6.88 1.19
CA THR A 56 7.77 5.85 0.85
C THR A 56 7.06 4.51 0.75
N ALA A 57 7.12 3.86 -0.42
CA ALA A 57 6.60 2.51 -0.59
C ALA A 57 7.68 1.48 -0.27
N ILE A 58 7.40 0.56 0.64
CA ILE A 58 8.24 -0.62 0.91
C ILE A 58 7.52 -1.83 0.33
N GLU A 59 8.15 -2.46 -0.68
CA GLU A 59 7.65 -3.70 -1.24
C GLU A 59 7.97 -4.86 -0.29
N VAL A 60 6.92 -5.48 0.24
CA VAL A 60 7.04 -6.65 1.11
C VAL A 60 7.15 -7.90 0.25
N ASN A 61 7.98 -8.84 0.65
CA ASN A 61 8.04 -10.11 -0.04
C ASN A 61 6.89 -11.04 0.41
N PRO A 62 6.04 -11.55 -0.51
CA PRO A 62 4.86 -12.33 -0.13
C PRO A 62 5.18 -13.70 0.48
N MET A 63 6.43 -14.18 0.39
CA MET A 63 6.80 -15.52 0.86
C MET A 63 7.49 -15.53 2.22
N ASN A 64 8.26 -14.48 2.54
CA ASN A 64 8.98 -14.40 3.81
C ASN A 64 8.54 -13.22 4.68
N SER A 65 7.89 -12.20 4.09
CA SER A 65 7.39 -11.00 4.76
C SER A 65 8.36 -10.39 5.78
N LYS A 66 9.67 -10.48 5.51
CA LYS A 66 10.73 -10.08 6.44
C LYS A 66 10.64 -8.60 6.79
N GLU A 67 10.18 -7.79 5.85
CA GLU A 67 10.02 -6.36 6.00
C GLU A 67 8.97 -6.00 7.08
N LEU A 68 8.03 -6.91 7.36
CA LEU A 68 7.00 -6.75 8.38
C LEU A 68 7.35 -7.38 9.74
N GLU A 69 8.39 -8.22 9.81
CA GLU A 69 8.82 -8.86 11.06
C GLU A 69 9.08 -7.86 12.20
N PRO A 70 9.75 -6.70 11.97
CA PRO A 70 9.95 -5.69 13.03
C PRO A 70 8.65 -5.13 13.60
N LEU A 71 7.57 -5.15 12.82
CA LEU A 71 6.25 -4.67 13.22
C LEU A 71 5.39 -5.77 13.85
N GLY A 72 5.85 -7.04 13.83
CA GLY A 72 5.06 -8.19 14.29
C GLY A 72 3.84 -8.50 13.41
N LEU A 73 3.80 -7.98 12.17
CA LEU A 73 2.66 -8.10 11.27
C LEU A 73 2.92 -9.10 10.14
N LYS A 74 1.85 -9.59 9.51
CA LYS A 74 1.93 -10.60 8.42
C LYS A 74 1.15 -10.22 7.17
N LYS A 75 0.37 -9.14 7.22
CA LYS A 75 -0.53 -8.74 6.15
C LYS A 75 -0.27 -7.29 5.77
N VAL A 76 -0.48 -7.00 4.50
CA VAL A 76 -0.46 -5.65 3.91
C VAL A 76 -1.88 -5.26 3.48
N PRO A 77 -2.17 -3.96 3.28
CA PRO A 77 -1.30 -2.79 3.50
C PRO A 77 -1.05 -2.50 4.99
N VAL A 78 0.13 -1.97 5.30
CA VAL A 78 0.46 -1.36 6.60
C VAL A 78 1.00 0.02 6.36
N LEU A 79 0.39 1.02 7.00
CA LEU A 79 0.84 2.40 6.97
C LEU A 79 1.59 2.70 8.27
N VAL A 80 2.78 3.25 8.16
CA VAL A 80 3.57 3.75 9.29
C VAL A 80 3.71 5.24 9.14
N ASP A 81 3.29 5.96 10.18
CA ASP A 81 3.34 7.41 10.29
C ASP A 81 4.01 7.77 11.62
N GLY A 82 5.32 7.96 11.59
CA GLY A 82 6.12 8.11 12.81
C GLY A 82 6.03 6.86 13.69
N GLU A 83 5.50 7.03 14.91
CA GLU A 83 5.27 5.94 15.86
C GLU A 83 3.93 5.22 15.63
N GLN A 84 3.03 5.81 14.82
CA GLN A 84 1.73 5.24 14.56
C GLN A 84 1.82 4.14 13.49
N ILE A 85 1.28 2.96 13.81
CA ILE A 85 1.14 1.85 12.86
C ILE A 85 -0.36 1.65 12.62
N VAL A 86 -0.79 1.79 11.38
CA VAL A 86 -2.18 1.62 10.96
C VAL A 86 -2.27 0.40 10.05
N THR A 87 -3.16 -0.51 10.41
CA THR A 87 -3.42 -1.76 9.69
C THR A 87 -4.86 -1.81 9.23
N GLU A 88 -5.19 -2.80 8.40
CA GLU A 88 -6.48 -2.93 7.70
C GLU A 88 -6.70 -1.85 6.65
N SER A 89 -6.88 -2.31 5.41
CA SER A 89 -6.86 -1.41 4.24
C SER A 89 -7.94 -0.33 4.24
N SER A 90 -9.08 -0.53 4.90
CA SER A 90 -10.14 0.48 5.02
C SER A 90 -9.82 1.49 6.14
N VAL A 91 -9.29 1.04 7.26
CA VAL A 91 -8.85 1.92 8.37
C VAL A 91 -7.68 2.79 7.92
N VAL A 92 -6.75 2.24 7.14
CA VAL A 92 -5.66 3.00 6.51
C VAL A 92 -6.21 4.11 5.60
N MET A 93 -7.26 3.84 4.82
CA MET A 93 -7.89 4.86 3.97
C MET A 93 -8.53 5.98 4.81
N ASP A 94 -9.20 5.62 5.90
CA ASP A 94 -9.82 6.58 6.82
C ASP A 94 -8.77 7.45 7.51
N TYR A 95 -7.70 6.84 8.01
CA TYR A 95 -6.57 7.54 8.61
C TYR A 95 -5.96 8.56 7.65
N ILE A 96 -5.65 8.15 6.42
CA ILE A 96 -5.08 9.05 5.39
C ILE A 96 -6.04 10.20 5.08
N ASN A 97 -7.34 9.90 4.99
CA ASN A 97 -8.32 10.93 4.70
C ASN A 97 -8.48 11.93 5.84
N GLU A 98 -8.48 11.47 7.08
CA GLU A 98 -8.63 12.30 8.27
C GLU A 98 -7.41 13.21 8.50
N HIS A 99 -6.20 12.70 8.30
CA HIS A 99 -4.96 13.40 8.67
C HIS A 99 -4.31 14.20 7.53
N TYR A 100 -4.61 13.86 6.27
CA TYR A 100 -3.90 14.47 5.13
C TYR A 100 -4.81 14.90 3.97
N ALA A 101 -5.73 14.03 3.52
CA ALA A 101 -6.46 14.30 2.27
C ALA A 101 -7.69 15.19 2.46
N HIS A 102 -8.33 15.13 3.62
CA HIS A 102 -9.54 15.86 4.01
C HIS A 102 -10.64 15.86 2.94
N LEU A 103 -10.82 14.73 2.24
CA LEU A 103 -11.88 14.59 1.23
C LEU A 103 -13.23 14.48 1.93
N ALA A 104 -14.24 15.12 1.35
CA ALA A 104 -15.61 15.08 1.87
C ALA A 104 -16.13 13.64 1.94
N ALA A 105 -16.54 13.22 3.13
CA ALA A 105 -17.27 11.98 3.32
C ALA A 105 -18.70 12.16 2.79
N ASN A 106 -19.17 11.19 2.01
CA ASN A 106 -20.57 11.09 1.62
C ASN A 106 -21.05 9.65 1.89
N ASP A 107 -22.36 9.47 2.06
CA ASP A 107 -22.92 8.15 2.40
C ASP A 107 -22.63 7.09 1.33
N SER A 108 -22.50 7.51 0.06
CA SER A 108 -22.17 6.60 -1.03
C SER A 108 -20.74 6.03 -0.94
N VAL A 109 -19.78 6.74 -0.32
CA VAL A 109 -18.39 6.26 -0.20
C VAL A 109 -18.33 4.96 0.59
N ALA A 110 -19.12 4.85 1.66
CA ALA A 110 -19.18 3.63 2.46
C ALA A 110 -19.70 2.45 1.63
N GLU A 111 -20.81 2.66 0.90
CA GLU A 111 -21.40 1.65 0.01
C GLU A 111 -20.41 1.16 -1.06
N TRP A 112 -19.75 2.09 -1.76
CA TRP A 112 -18.79 1.75 -2.81
C TRP A 112 -17.55 1.03 -2.26
N ARG A 113 -17.05 1.43 -1.08
CA ARG A 113 -15.94 0.74 -0.41
C ARG A 113 -16.31 -0.70 -0.07
N THR A 114 -17.49 -0.91 0.51
CA THR A 114 -17.99 -2.26 0.80
C THR A 114 -18.16 -3.08 -0.47
N TRP A 115 -18.71 -2.50 -1.55
CA TRP A 115 -18.87 -3.21 -2.82
C TRP A 115 -17.52 -3.62 -3.43
N VAL A 116 -16.49 -2.74 -3.38
CA VAL A 116 -15.15 -3.06 -3.88
C VAL A 116 -14.58 -4.28 -3.16
N ASP A 117 -14.61 -4.27 -1.82
CA ASP A 117 -14.03 -5.33 -0.99
C ASP A 117 -14.86 -6.64 -1.04
N ALA A 118 -16.18 -6.54 -1.19
CA ALA A 118 -17.08 -7.71 -1.21
C ALA A 118 -17.31 -8.30 -2.61
N SER A 119 -17.13 -7.52 -3.67
CA SER A 119 -17.49 -7.92 -5.04
C SER A 119 -16.33 -7.78 -6.00
N LEU A 120 -15.80 -6.56 -6.20
CA LEU A 120 -14.83 -6.28 -7.26
C LEU A 120 -13.56 -7.13 -7.13
N VAL A 121 -12.96 -7.17 -5.94
CA VAL A 121 -11.72 -7.96 -5.69
C VAL A 121 -11.89 -9.45 -5.98
N HIS A 122 -13.13 -9.93 -5.93
CA HIS A 122 -13.47 -11.31 -6.19
C HIS A 122 -13.70 -11.60 -7.68
N PHE A 123 -14.05 -10.60 -8.50
CA PHE A 123 -14.16 -10.73 -9.96
C PHE A 123 -12.81 -10.68 -10.68
N LEU A 124 -11.80 -10.03 -10.09
CA LEU A 124 -10.48 -9.89 -10.70
C LEU A 124 -9.75 -11.21 -10.97
N PRO A 125 -9.69 -12.20 -10.03
CA PRO A 125 -8.90 -13.40 -10.25
C PRO A 125 -9.36 -14.24 -11.45
N PRO A 126 -10.67 -14.48 -11.69
CA PRO A 126 -11.15 -15.11 -12.92
C PRO A 126 -10.75 -14.41 -14.22
N ILE A 127 -10.72 -13.08 -14.22
CA ILE A 127 -10.36 -12.28 -15.39
C ILE A 127 -8.86 -12.38 -15.68
N ILE A 128 -8.03 -12.23 -14.64
CA ILE A 128 -6.57 -12.18 -14.75
C ILE A 128 -5.97 -13.59 -14.95
N HIS A 129 -6.53 -14.60 -14.30
CA HIS A 129 -6.07 -15.99 -14.35
C HIS A 129 -7.00 -16.88 -15.17
N LYS A 130 -7.50 -16.38 -16.31
CA LYS A 130 -8.45 -17.10 -17.17
C LYS A 130 -7.89 -18.43 -17.69
N ASN A 131 -6.60 -18.47 -18.03
CA ASN A 131 -5.92 -19.66 -18.50
C ASN A 131 -4.45 -19.66 -18.05
N PHE A 132 -3.77 -20.79 -18.27
CA PHE A 132 -2.38 -20.94 -17.84
C PHE A 132 -1.43 -19.87 -18.43
N SER A 133 -1.60 -19.50 -19.71
CA SER A 133 -0.74 -18.52 -20.37
C SER A 133 -0.87 -17.12 -19.76
N THR A 134 -2.10 -16.64 -19.57
CA THR A 134 -2.39 -15.36 -18.90
C THR A 134 -1.89 -15.37 -17.47
N SER A 135 -2.17 -16.44 -16.74
CA SER A 135 -1.68 -16.60 -15.37
C SER A 135 -0.15 -16.61 -15.31
N TRP A 136 0.53 -17.27 -16.26
CA TRP A 136 1.98 -17.29 -16.35
C TRP A 136 2.55 -15.89 -16.62
N GLN A 137 1.92 -15.10 -17.49
CA GLN A 137 2.33 -13.71 -17.72
C GLN A 137 2.16 -12.86 -16.45
N THR A 138 1.00 -12.96 -15.79
CA THR A 138 0.72 -12.24 -14.54
C THR A 138 1.74 -12.56 -13.46
N PHE A 139 2.00 -13.84 -13.16
CA PHE A 139 3.03 -14.22 -12.20
C PHE A 139 4.43 -13.75 -12.63
N GLY A 140 4.70 -13.65 -13.92
CA GLY A 140 5.92 -13.08 -14.46
C GLY A 140 6.11 -11.60 -14.11
N GLN A 141 5.03 -10.84 -13.94
CA GLN A 141 5.07 -9.44 -13.48
C GLN A 141 5.08 -9.35 -11.95
N VAL A 142 4.18 -10.09 -11.28
CA VAL A 142 4.04 -10.13 -9.81
C VAL A 142 5.35 -10.50 -9.12
N LEU A 143 6.15 -11.41 -9.70
CA LEU A 143 7.38 -11.89 -9.08
C LEU A 143 8.61 -11.04 -9.41
N LYS A 144 8.51 -9.99 -10.25
CA LYS A 144 9.65 -9.11 -10.56
C LYS A 144 10.17 -8.35 -9.33
N PRO A 145 9.30 -7.74 -8.49
CA PRO A 145 9.75 -6.98 -7.33
C PRO A 145 10.27 -7.87 -6.20
N ALA A 146 9.87 -9.14 -6.16
CA ALA A 146 10.10 -10.03 -5.02
C ALA A 146 11.55 -10.54 -4.84
N GLY A 147 12.52 -10.05 -5.61
CA GLY A 147 13.96 -10.31 -5.40
C GLY A 147 14.40 -11.78 -5.56
N TYR A 148 13.58 -12.68 -6.10
CA TYR A 148 13.94 -14.09 -6.22
C TYR A 148 15.02 -14.36 -7.28
N GLY A 149 15.90 -15.32 -7.01
CA GLY A 149 16.81 -15.86 -8.02
C GLY A 149 16.08 -16.50 -9.21
N PRO A 150 16.71 -16.59 -10.40
CA PRO A 150 16.04 -16.99 -11.64
C PRO A 150 15.32 -18.34 -11.57
N MET A 151 15.95 -19.36 -10.98
CA MET A 151 15.36 -20.70 -10.89
C MET A 151 14.12 -20.74 -10.00
N LYS A 152 14.23 -20.16 -8.80
CA LYS A 152 13.12 -20.08 -7.83
C LYS A 152 11.95 -19.29 -8.41
N ARG A 153 12.24 -18.19 -9.11
CA ARG A 153 11.24 -17.35 -9.79
C ARG A 153 10.47 -18.15 -10.84
N THR A 154 11.17 -18.89 -11.71
CA THR A 154 10.53 -19.72 -12.75
C THR A 154 9.66 -20.83 -12.15
N LEU A 155 10.14 -21.49 -11.09
CA LEU A 155 9.37 -22.53 -10.41
C LEU A 155 8.10 -21.98 -9.76
N ILE A 156 8.20 -20.89 -9.00
CA ILE A 156 7.03 -20.24 -8.37
C ILE A 156 6.05 -19.76 -9.44
N ARG A 157 6.55 -19.19 -10.53
CA ARG A 157 5.73 -18.74 -11.67
C ARG A 157 4.94 -19.90 -12.26
N PHE A 158 5.55 -21.06 -12.43
CA PHE A 158 4.90 -22.26 -12.94
C PHE A 158 3.82 -22.79 -12.01
N ALA A 159 4.20 -23.04 -10.75
CA ALA A 159 3.31 -23.59 -9.74
C ALA A 159 2.11 -22.66 -9.50
N GLY A 160 2.38 -21.36 -9.34
CA GLY A 160 1.35 -20.33 -9.19
C GLY A 160 0.41 -20.29 -10.39
N ALA A 161 0.94 -20.33 -11.61
CA ALA A 161 0.12 -20.28 -12.81
C ALA A 161 -0.82 -21.49 -12.96
N LEU A 162 -0.35 -22.69 -12.63
CA LEU A 162 -1.18 -23.90 -12.63
C LEU A 162 -2.25 -23.85 -11.53
N ALA A 163 -1.87 -23.47 -10.31
CA ALA A 163 -2.80 -23.42 -9.18
C ALA A 163 -3.90 -22.38 -9.40
N MET A 164 -3.52 -21.15 -9.76
CA MET A 164 -4.48 -20.06 -9.93
C MET A 164 -5.43 -20.29 -11.09
N SER A 165 -4.96 -20.85 -12.21
CA SER A 165 -5.85 -21.17 -13.34
C SER A 165 -6.92 -22.19 -12.97
N ARG A 166 -6.62 -23.14 -12.08
CA ARG A 166 -7.63 -24.11 -11.60
C ARG A 166 -8.59 -23.48 -10.60
N VAL A 167 -8.07 -22.70 -9.65
CA VAL A 167 -8.88 -22.02 -8.62
C VAL A 167 -9.80 -20.98 -9.25
N SER A 168 -9.31 -20.22 -10.23
CA SER A 168 -10.09 -19.19 -10.94
C SER A 168 -11.24 -19.81 -11.72
N ILE A 169 -11.00 -20.90 -12.47
CA ILE A 169 -12.04 -21.63 -13.21
C ILE A 169 -13.07 -22.21 -12.24
N LYS A 170 -12.64 -22.78 -11.11
CA LYS A 170 -13.55 -23.30 -10.09
C LYS A 170 -14.45 -22.20 -9.53
N LYS A 171 -13.86 -21.08 -9.09
CA LYS A 171 -14.60 -19.93 -8.55
C LYS A 171 -15.51 -19.27 -9.59
N ALA A 172 -15.13 -19.27 -10.86
CA ALA A 172 -15.98 -18.77 -11.94
C ALA A 172 -17.22 -19.65 -12.15
N ARG A 173 -17.06 -20.98 -12.06
CA ARG A 173 -18.17 -21.95 -12.18
C ARG A 173 -19.14 -21.91 -11.01
N GLU A 174 -18.67 -21.60 -9.81
CA GLU A 174 -19.53 -21.51 -8.61
C GLU A 174 -20.40 -20.23 -8.58
N ARG A 175 -20.18 -19.29 -9.51
CA ARG A 175 -20.82 -17.96 -9.52
C ARG A 175 -21.70 -17.68 -10.75
N GLY A 176 -21.64 -18.53 -11.77
CA GLY A 176 -22.50 -18.48 -12.95
C GLY A 176 -23.56 -19.56 -12.87
#